data_AF-A0A9E0F432-F1
#
_entry.id   AF-A0A9E0F432-F1
#
_cell.length_a   1.000
_cell.length_b   1.000
_cell.length_c   1.000
_cell.angle_alpha   90.00
_cell.angle_beta   90.00
_cell.angle_gamma   90.00
#
_symmetry.space_group_name_H-M   'P 1'
#
loop_
_entity.id
_entity.type
_entity.pdbx_description
1 polymer ?
#
loop_
_entity_poly.entity_id
_entity_poly.type
_entity_poly.pdbx_seq_one_letter_code
_entity_poly.pdbx_strand_id
1 'polypeptide(L)' 'STKEIISNANTFEIMNVNGQKISNVKYLKQDNVIEFDVSDMPEGIYILKITTIDGKKSSIKFQKR' A
#
# COMPACT_ATOMS: atom_id res chain seq x y z
N SER A 1 26.88 0.48 -16.55
CA SER A 1 25.84 1.48 -16.23
C SER A 1 24.51 0.81 -16.08
N THR A 2 24.10 0.57 -14.84
CA THR A 2 22.85 -0.12 -14.48
C THR A 2 21.70 0.84 -14.76
N LYS A 3 20.99 0.63 -15.87
CA LYS A 3 19.78 1.41 -16.19
C LYS A 3 18.70 1.07 -15.16
N GLU A 4 18.19 2.09 -14.49
CA GLU A 4 17.00 2.02 -13.64
C GLU A 4 15.85 1.33 -14.38
N ILE A 5 15.37 0.21 -13.84
CA ILE A 5 14.07 -0.37 -14.20
C ILE A 5 13.13 0.01 -13.05
N ILE A 6 12.61 1.24 -13.06
CA ILE A 6 11.61 1.68 -12.08
C ILE A 6 10.46 2.34 -12.83
N SER A 7 9.50 1.56 -13.37
CA SER A 7 8.19 2.12 -13.76
C SER A 7 7.05 1.13 -14.08
N ASN A 8 7.13 -0.18 -13.80
CA ASN A 8 6.06 -1.14 -14.22
C ASN A 8 5.39 -1.92 -13.07
N ALA A 9 5.34 -1.39 -11.84
CA ALA A 9 4.66 -2.05 -10.74
C ALA A 9 3.56 -1.16 -10.14
N ASN A 10 2.46 -1.79 -9.70
CA ASN A 10 1.45 -1.11 -8.90
C ASN A 10 2.10 -0.57 -7.62
N THR A 11 1.70 0.61 -7.16
CA THR A 11 2.14 1.18 -5.89
C THR A 11 1.04 1.10 -4.85
N PHE A 12 1.44 0.85 -3.60
CA PHE A 12 0.57 0.70 -2.45
C PHE A 12 1.05 1.60 -1.32
N GLU A 13 0.15 2.41 -0.76
CA GLU A 13 0.45 3.29 0.37
C GLU A 13 -0.65 3.19 1.41
N ILE A 14 -0.29 2.93 2.67
CA ILE A 14 -1.25 2.98 3.78
C ILE A 14 -1.12 4.32 4.50
N MET A 15 -2.24 5.00 4.67
CA MET A 15 -2.35 6.30 5.33
C MET A 15 -3.23 6.19 6.58
N ASN A 16 -2.85 6.85 7.67
CA ASN A 16 -3.77 7.05 8.80
C ASN A 16 -4.76 8.20 8.51
N VAL A 17 -5.73 8.41 9.42
CA VAL A 17 -6.74 9.49 9.29
C VAL A 17 -6.16 10.91 9.29
N ASN A 18 -4.93 11.10 9.80
CA ASN A 18 -4.24 12.38 9.78
C ASN A 18 -3.50 12.63 8.45
N GLY A 19 -3.63 11.72 7.48
CA GLY A 19 -2.93 11.82 6.20
C GLY A 19 -1.44 11.50 6.27
N GLN A 20 -0.99 10.83 7.33
CA GLN A 20 0.40 10.38 7.47
C GLN A 20 0.57 8.99 6.86
N LYS A 21 1.64 8.81 6.07
CA LYS A 21 2.00 7.52 5.48
C LYS A 21 2.63 6.60 6.52
N ILE A 22 2.17 5.35 6.58
CA ILE A 22 2.80 4.31 7.39
C ILE A 22 3.92 3.69 6.57
N SER A 23 5.18 3.98 6.93
CA SER A 23 6.35 3.59 6.14
C SER A 23 6.75 2.13 6.27
N ASN A 24 6.35 1.45 7.35
CA ASN A 24 6.86 0.13 7.71
C ASN A 24 5.92 -1.03 7.36
N VAL A 25 4.92 -0.78 6.49
CA VAL A 25 4.01 -1.84 6.03
C VAL A 25 4.71 -2.65 4.96
N LYS A 26 4.95 -3.93 5.25
CA LYS A 26 5.41 -4.90 4.25
C LYS A 26 4.21 -5.51 3.56
N TYR A 27 4.39 -5.93 2.32
CA TYR A 27 3.39 -6.71 1.62
C TYR A 27 4.02 -7.84 0.82
N LEU A 28 3.26 -8.91 0.66
CA LEU A 28 3.58 -10.05 -0.18
C LEU A 28 2.58 -10.09 -1.33
N LYS A 29 3.08 -10.33 -2.54
CA LYS A 29 2.24 -10.59 -3.72
C LYS A 29 2.35 -12.06 -4.06
N GLN A 30 1.22 -12.77 -4.05
CA GLN A 30 1.10 -14.16 -4.46
C GLN A 30 -0.06 -14.26 -5.45
N ASP A 31 0.23 -14.65 -6.69
CA ASP A 31 -0.72 -14.67 -7.80
C ASP A 31 -1.49 -13.33 -7.95
N ASN A 32 -2.81 -13.37 -7.73
CA ASN A 32 -3.73 -12.23 -7.79
C ASN A 32 -4.05 -11.62 -6.42
N VAL A 33 -3.37 -12.07 -5.36
CA VAL A 33 -3.58 -11.62 -3.99
C VAL A 33 -2.38 -10.79 -3.53
N ILE A 34 -2.68 -9.69 -2.83
CA ILE A 34 -1.69 -8.86 -2.15
C ILE A 34 -2.05 -8.84 -0.68
N GLU A 35 -1.15 -9.36 0.13
CA GLU A 35 -1.30 -9.45 1.58
C GLU A 35 -0.42 -8.40 2.25
N PHE A 36 -0.99 -7.63 3.16
CA PHE A 36 -0.29 -6.58 3.91
C PHE A 36 -0.10 -7.03 5.35
N ASP A 37 1.13 -6.95 5.84
CA ASP A 37 1.39 -7.11 7.26
C ASP A 37 1.12 -5.79 7.99
N VAL A 38 0.06 -5.79 8.80
CA VAL A 38 -0.40 -4.64 9.57
C VAL A 38 -0.30 -4.88 11.08
N SER A 39 0.42 -5.92 11.54
CA SER A 39 0.47 -6.29 12.97
C SER A 39 0.90 -5.15 13.87
N ASP A 40 1.93 -4.41 13.43
CA ASP A 40 2.59 -3.36 14.20
C ASP A 40 1.86 -2.01 14.12
N MET A 41 0.79 -1.93 13.33
CA MET A 41 -0.03 -0.73 13.24
C MET A 41 -0.92 -0.62 14.49
N PRO A 42 -1.06 0.58 15.08
CA PRO A 42 -2.07 0.82 16.11
C PRO A 42 -3.48 0.47 15.61
N GLU A 43 -4.38 0.14 16.54
CA GLU A 43 -5.81 0.08 16.22
C GLU A 43 -6.28 1.44 15.68
N GLY A 44 -7.16 1.40 14.69
CA GLY A 44 -7.64 2.62 14.06
C GLY A 44 -8.14 2.46 12.65
N ILE A 45 -8.49 3.59 12.06
CA ILE A 45 -8.97 3.69 10.68
C ILE A 45 -7.82 4.07 9.77
N TYR A 46 -7.74 3.38 8.63
CA TYR A 46 -6.69 3.57 7.64
C TYR A 46 -7.27 3.62 6.23
N ILE A 47 -6.47 4.15 5.31
CA ILE A 47 -6.75 4.22 3.88
C ILE A 47 -5.60 3.58 3.13
N LEU A 48 -5.85 2.48 2.43
CA LEU A 48 -4.94 1.94 1.42
C LEU A 48 -5.16 2.70 0.12
N LYS A 49 -4.13 3.37 -0.39
CA LYS A 49 -4.09 3.98 -1.72
C LYS A 49 -3.38 3.03 -2.67
N ILE A 50 -3.97 2.83 -3.84
CA ILE A 50 -3.47 1.96 -4.90
C ILE A 50 -3.29 2.82 -6.15
N THR A 51 -2.09 2.81 -6.75
CA THR A 51 -1.88 3.32 -8.11
C THR A 51 -1.49 2.16 -8.99
N THR A 52 -2.30 1.83 -9.97
CA THR A 52 -2.00 0.76 -10.92
C THR A 52 -0.97 1.19 -11.95
N ILE A 53 -0.37 0.22 -12.65
CA ILE A 53 0.61 0.48 -13.71
C ILE A 53 0.09 1.36 -14.85
N ASP A 54 -1.23 1.35 -15.10
CA ASP A 54 -1.89 2.22 -16.10
C ASP A 54 -2.26 3.60 -15.53
N GLY A 55 -1.81 3.91 -14.31
CA GLY A 55 -2.02 5.18 -13.65
C GLY A 55 -3.38 5.36 -12.96
N LYS A 56 -4.27 4.36 -13.00
CA LYS A 56 -5.55 4.45 -12.28
C LYS A 56 -5.29 4.46 -10.77
N LYS A 57 -6.06 5.28 -10.08
CA LYS A 57 -5.99 5.45 -8.63
C LYS A 57 -7.24 4.88 -7.99
N SER A 58 -7.07 4.12 -6.92
CA SER A 58 -8.14 3.60 -6.08
C SER A 58 -7.78 3.76 -4.61
N SER A 59 -8.79 3.80 -3.75
CA SER A 59 -8.59 3.81 -2.31
C SER A 59 -9.58 2.91 -1.59
N ILE A 60 -9.09 2.27 -0.53
CA ILE A 60 -9.88 1.36 0.32
C ILE A 60 -9.72 1.82 1.76
N LYS A 61 -10.84 2.12 2.42
CA LYS A 61 -10.88 2.41 3.85
C LYS A 61 -11.06 1.11 4.62
N PHE A 62 -10.26 0.89 5.66
CA PHE A 62 -10.37 -0.26 6.54
C PHE A 62 -10.15 0.14 8.00
N GLN A 63 -10.61 -0.72 8.93
CA GLN A 63 -10.41 -0.56 10.36
C GLN A 63 -9.56 -1.73 10.87
N LYS A 64 -8.42 -1.42 11.51
CA LYS A 64 -7.68 -2.38 12.31
C LYS A 64 -8.31 -2.43 13.71
N ARG A 65 -8.62 -3.65 14.16
CA ARG A 65 -9.17 -3.98 15.48
C ARG A 65 -8.28 -5.01 16.15
#